data_AF-A0A2M7XYK1-F1
#
_entry.id   AF-A0A2M7XYK1-F1
#
_cell.length_a   1.000
_cell.length_b   1.000
_cell.length_c   1.000
_cell.angle_alpha   90.00
_cell.angle_beta   90.00
_cell.angle_gamma   90.00
#
_symmetry.space_group_name_H-M   'P 1'
#
loop_
_entity.id
_entity.type
_entity.pdbx_description
1 polymer ?
#
loop_
_entity_poly.entity_id
_entity_poly.type
_entity_poly.pdbx_seq_one_letter_code
_entity_poly.pdbx_strand_id
1 'polypeptide(L)' 'LEMNNNIYGPTVREEIFQRENKKKVMINNLEQQLTINPKARDILYSLYQLYLAEGDKNRANDYLKRAREVDPSIK' A
#
# COMPACT_ATOMS: atom_id res chain seq x y z
N LEU A 1 -36.56 -3.35 12.49
CA LEU A 1 -35.88 -4.28 11.56
C LEU A 1 -34.47 -4.49 12.10
N GLU A 2 -34.29 -5.50 12.95
CA GLU A 2 -32.97 -5.90 13.45
C GLU A 2 -32.12 -6.37 12.27
N MET A 3 -31.05 -5.64 11.98
CA MET A 3 -29.98 -6.15 11.13
C MET A 3 -29.27 -7.24 11.92
N ASN A 4 -29.55 -8.49 11.55
CA ASN A 4 -28.93 -9.69 12.11
C ASN A 4 -27.41 -9.66 11.85
N ASN A 5 -26.65 -9.09 12.79
CA ASN A 5 -25.18 -8.98 12.75
C ASN A 5 -24.45 -10.31 13.00
N ASN A 6 -25.11 -11.46 12.85
CA ASN A 6 -24.61 -12.74 13.33
C ASN A 6 -24.13 -13.72 12.24
N ILE A 7 -23.85 -13.25 11.02
CA ILE A 7 -23.30 -14.11 9.94
C ILE A 7 -21.87 -13.69 9.53
N TYR A 8 -21.45 -12.46 9.85
CA TYR A 8 -20.08 -11.96 9.64
C TYR A 8 -19.39 -11.79 11.00
N GLY A 9 -19.19 -12.92 11.69
CA GLY A 9 -18.60 -12.96 13.02
C GLY A 9 -17.12 -12.53 13.10
N PRO A 10 -16.48 -12.65 14.28
CA PRO A 10 -15.10 -12.23 14.59
C PRO A 10 -14.04 -12.46 13.51
N THR A 11 -14.21 -13.48 12.67
CA THR A 11 -13.39 -13.79 11.49
C THR A 11 -13.20 -12.62 10.53
N VAL A 12 -14.25 -11.83 10.22
CA VAL A 12 -14.12 -10.69 9.29
C VAL A 12 -13.24 -9.59 9.90
N ARG A 13 -13.36 -9.35 11.21
CA ARG A 13 -12.50 -8.39 11.92
C ARG A 13 -11.05 -8.87 11.97
N GLU A 14 -10.84 -10.15 12.24
CA GLU A 14 -9.51 -10.77 12.22
C GLU A 14 -8.87 -10.65 10.83
N GLU A 15 -9.61 -10.98 9.77
CA GLU A 15 -9.13 -10.87 8.39
C GLU A 15 -8.79 -9.43 7.97
N ILE A 16 -9.59 -8.46 8.40
CA ILE A 16 -9.29 -7.04 8.17
C ILE A 16 -7.99 -6.68 8.90
N PHE A 17 -7.88 -7.01 10.19
CA PHE A 17 -6.68 -6.73 10.98
C PHE A 17 -5.41 -7.37 10.39
N GLN A 18 -5.50 -8.63 9.95
CA GLN A 18 -4.37 -9.33 9.34
C GLN A 18 -3.99 -8.72 7.99
N ARG A 19 -4.96 -8.30 7.16
CA ARG A 19 -4.68 -7.58 5.92
C ARG A 19 -3.98 -6.24 6.18
N GLU A 20 -4.46 -5.48 7.16
CA GLU A 20 -3.86 -4.22 7.58
C GLU A 20 -2.41 -4.41 8.05
N ASN A 21 -2.14 -5.42 8.88
CA ASN A 21 -0.78 -5.71 9.35
C ASN A 21 0.15 -6.15 8.23
N LYS A 22 -0.29 -7.08 7.37
CA LYS A 22 0.53 -7.55 6.23
C LYS A 22 0.91 -6.39 5.31
N LYS A 23 -0.02 -5.49 5.03
CA LYS A 23 0.21 -4.29 4.22
C LYS A 23 1.22 -3.36 4.87
N LYS A 24 1.14 -3.10 6.18
CA LYS A 24 2.14 -2.29 6.91
C LYS A 24 3.54 -2.89 6.83
N VAL A 25 3.66 -4.21 7.01
CA VAL A 25 4.92 -4.94 6.88
C VAL A 25 5.47 -4.82 5.45
N MET A 26 4.61 -4.95 4.44
CA MET A 26 4.99 -4.81 3.03
C MET A 26 5.52 -3.42 2.71
N ILE A 27 4.82 -2.37 3.14
CA ILE A 27 5.25 -0.97 2.96
C ILE A 27 6.63 -0.77 3.60
N ASN A 28 6.80 -1.18 4.86
CA ASN A 28 8.07 -1.03 5.56
C ASN A 28 9.22 -1.78 4.85
N ASN A 29 8.97 -2.98 4.34
CA ASN A 29 9.98 -3.72 3.58
C ASN A 29 10.39 -2.97 2.30
N LEU A 30 9.42 -2.49 1.53
CA LEU A 30 9.68 -1.72 0.31
C LEU A 30 10.43 -0.41 0.61
N GLU A 31 10.08 0.29 1.69
CA GLU A 31 10.79 1.50 2.13
C GLU A 31 12.24 1.18 2.50
N GLN A 32 12.51 0.07 3.18
CA GLN A 32 13.87 -0.40 3.45
C GLN A 32 14.63 -0.69 2.15
N GLN A 33 14.00 -1.33 1.16
CA GLN A 33 14.64 -1.56 -0.14
C GLN A 33 15.00 -0.25 -0.85
N LEU A 34 14.18 0.81 -0.70
CA LEU A 34 14.51 2.14 -1.23
C LEU A 34 15.69 2.80 -0.52
N THR A 35 16.00 2.44 0.72
CA THR A 35 17.23 2.92 1.36
C THR A 35 18.49 2.35 0.70
N ILE A 36 18.40 1.13 0.17
CA ILE A 36 19.47 0.43 -0.55
C ILE A 36 19.54 0.94 -2.01
N ASN A 37 18.40 1.04 -2.69
CA ASN A 37 18.29 1.58 -4.04
C ASN A 37 17.18 2.63 -4.13
N PRO A 38 17.51 3.93 -3.95
CA PRO A 38 16.53 5.01 -3.98
C PRO A 38 15.84 5.20 -5.32
N LYS A 39 16.40 4.66 -6.40
CA LYS A 39 15.89 4.76 -7.78
C LYS A 39 15.30 3.43 -8.28
N ALA A 40 14.94 2.51 -7.38
CA ALA A 40 14.26 1.28 -7.76
C ALA A 40 12.83 1.57 -8.25
N ARG A 41 12.68 1.78 -9.56
CA ARG A 41 11.43 2.13 -10.26
C ARG A 41 10.24 1.25 -9.84
N ASP A 42 10.43 -0.06 -9.83
CA ASP A 42 9.36 -1.03 -9.52
C ASP A 42 8.90 -0.92 -8.06
N ILE A 43 9.83 -0.60 -7.15
CA ILE A 43 9.55 -0.44 -5.72
C ILE A 43 8.81 0.87 -5.47
N LEU A 44 9.27 1.96 -6.11
CA LEU A 44 8.58 3.26 -6.09
C LEU A 44 7.14 3.11 -6.61
N TYR A 45 6.94 2.40 -7.71
CA TYR A 45 5.60 2.19 -8.27
C TYR A 45 4.73 1.28 -7.39
N SER A 46 5.31 0.26 -6.77
CA SER A 46 4.61 -0.60 -5.81
C SER A 46 4.12 0.18 -4.59
N LEU A 47 4.94 1.08 -4.04
CA LEU A 47 4.55 1.96 -2.94
C LEU A 47 3.46 2.94 -3.35
N TYR A 48 3.52 3.48 -4.58
CA TYR A 48 2.43 4.29 -5.13
C TYR A 48 1.10 3.51 -5.11
N GLN A 49 1.08 2.28 -5.64
CA GLN A 49 -0.14 1.47 -5.69
C GLN A 49 -0.70 1.15 -4.30
N LEU A 50 0.19 0.82 -3.35
CA LEU A 50 -0.19 0.55 -1.97
C LEU A 50 -0.81 1.77 -1.30
N TYR A 51 -0.16 2.93 -1.36
CA TYR A 51 -0.69 4.15 -0.75
C TYR A 51 -1.94 4.68 -1.47
N LEU A 52 -2.07 4.44 -2.77
CA LEU A 52 -3.29 4.76 -3.50
C LEU A 52 -4.47 3.91 -3.02
N ALA A 53 -4.24 2.61 -2.80
CA ALA A 53 -5.25 1.70 -2.25
C ALA A 53 -5.65 2.08 -0.81
N GLU A 54 -4.73 2.66 -0.04
CA GLU A 54 -4.99 3.23 1.30
C GLU A 54 -5.79 4.53 1.29
N GLY A 55 -5.92 5.18 0.14
CA GLY A 55 -6.46 6.53 0.05
C GLY A 55 -5.49 7.63 0.51
N ASP A 56 -4.24 7.28 0.89
CA ASP A 56 -3.17 8.26 1.14
C ASP A 56 -2.61 8.77 -0.20
N LYS A 57 -3.40 9.63 -0.85
CA LYS A 57 -3.06 10.22 -2.15
C LYS A 57 -1.79 11.06 -2.09
N ASN A 58 -1.45 11.63 -0.93
CA ASN A 58 -0.26 12.45 -0.79
C ASN A 58 1.00 11.61 -0.94
N ARG A 59 1.12 10.52 -0.17
CA ARG A 59 2.26 9.59 -0.30
C ARG A 59 2.25 8.88 -1.64
N ALA A 60 1.07 8.47 -2.11
CA ALA A 60 0.94 7.84 -3.42
C ALA A 60 1.54 8.73 -4.53
N ASN A 61 1.16 10.01 -4.58
CA ASN A 61 1.65 10.94 -5.60
C ASN A 61 3.15 11.24 -5.47
N ASP A 62 3.70 11.28 -4.25
CA ASP A 62 5.15 11.42 -4.06
C ASP A 62 5.92 10.24 -4.67
N TYR A 63 5.50 9.02 -4.35
CA TYR A 63 6.13 7.80 -4.89
C TYR A 63 5.96 7.69 -6.41
N LEU A 64 4.80 8.06 -6.96
CA LEU A 64 4.56 8.09 -8.40
C LEU A 64 5.46 9.11 -9.10
N LYS A 65 5.61 10.31 -8.53
CA LYS A 65 6.50 11.34 -9.06
C LYS A 65 7.93 10.81 -9.14
N ARG A 66 8.44 10.24 -8.06
CA ARG A 66 9.79 9.64 -8.00
C ARG A 66 9.94 8.48 -8.99
N ALA A 67 8.91 7.65 -9.16
CA ALA A 67 8.93 6.57 -10.15
C ALA A 67 9.06 7.12 -11.58
N ARG A 68 8.32 8.20 -11.90
CA ARG A 68 8.38 8.87 -13.21
C ARG A 68 9.68 9.63 -13.46
N GLU A 69 10.34 10.12 -12.41
CA GLU A 69 11.69 10.68 -12.52
C GLU A 69 12.73 9.61 -12.91
N VAL A 70 12.52 8.35 -12.53
CA VAL A 70 13.37 7.22 -12.94
C VAL A 70 12.96 6.68 -14.32
N ASP A 71 11.67 6.49 -14.55
CA ASP A 71 11.10 6.02 -15.82
C ASP A 71 9.89 6.87 -16.24
N PRO A 72 10.10 7.87 -17.12
CA PRO A 72 9.04 8.73 -17.62
C PRO A 72 7.95 8.02 -18.43
N SER A 73 8.12 6.73 -18.79
CA SER A 73 7.09 5.96 -19.52
C SER A 73 5.93 5.52 -18.62
N ILE A 74 6.08 5.63 -17.29
CA ILE A 74 5.02 5.36 -16.31
C ILE A 74 3.87 6.37 -16.47
N LYS A 75 2.70 5.85 -16.88
CA LYS A 75 1.49 6.63 -17.15
C LYS A 75 0.75 7.11 -15.90
#